data_AF-H9MDZ6-F1
#
_entry.id   AF-H9MDZ6-F1
#
_cell.length_a   1.000
_cell.length_b   1.000
_cell.length_c   1.000
_cell.angle_alpha   90.00
_cell.angle_beta   90.00
_cell.angle_gamma   90.00
#
_symmetry.space_group_name_H-M   'P 1'
#
loop_
_entity.id
_entity.type
_entity.pdbx_description
1 polymer ?
#
loop_
_entity_poly.entity_id
_entity_poly.type
_entity_poly.pdbx_seq_one_letter_code
_entity_poly.pdbx_strand_id
1 'polypeptide(L)'
;VGDDRIVKVTGIKNMGRTNTVLVRGSNQLVLDEAERSLHDALCVVRCLVNKRFLIAGGGAPEIEMSRQLGLWAKTLQGMESYCIRAFAEALEVIPYTLAENAGLNPIAIVTELRNRHANGEINTGINVRKGQIT
;
A
#
# COMPACT_ATOMS: atom_id res chain seq x y z
N VAL A 1 0.49 35.82 -9.54
CA VAL A 1 1.14 34.57 -10.00
C VAL A 1 0.23 34.05 -11.09
N GLY A 2 0.66 34.15 -12.35
CA GLY A 2 -0.32 34.40 -13.41
C GLY A 2 -0.97 35.77 -13.22
N ASP A 3 -2.20 35.95 -13.71
CA ASP A 3 -2.98 37.19 -13.59
C ASP A 3 -3.56 37.44 -12.18
N ASP A 4 -3.61 36.41 -11.32
CA ASP A 4 -4.16 36.54 -9.97
C ASP A 4 -3.15 37.07 -8.94
N ARG A 5 -3.64 37.93 -8.04
CA ARG A 5 -2.84 38.47 -6.93
C ARG A 5 -2.86 37.51 -5.75
N ILE A 6 -1.66 37.10 -5.32
CA ILE A 6 -1.46 36.24 -4.14
C ILE A 6 -0.75 37.07 -3.08
N VAL A 7 -1.35 37.14 -1.88
CA VAL A 7 -0.74 37.82 -0.72
C VAL A 7 -0.10 36.76 0.17
N LYS A 8 1.22 36.84 0.34
CA LYS A 8 1.98 35.95 1.22
C LYS A 8 2.23 36.65 2.55
N VAL A 9 1.66 36.11 3.63
CA VAL A 9 1.93 36.61 4.98
C VAL A 9 3.02 35.74 5.61
N THR A 10 4.15 36.36 5.99
CA THR A 10 5.28 35.68 6.66
C THR A 10 5.77 36.50 7.85
N GLY A 11 6.52 35.90 8.77
CA GLY A 11 7.11 36.62 9.92
C GLY A 11 6.18 36.79 11.13
N ILE A 12 5.18 35.93 11.28
CA ILE A 12 4.25 35.96 12.42
C ILE A 12 4.97 35.45 13.68
N LYS A 13 5.09 36.28 14.72
CA LYS A 13 5.82 35.96 15.97
C LYS A 13 5.30 34.70 16.68
N ASN A 14 3.99 34.45 16.65
CA ASN A 14 3.33 33.29 17.26
C ASN A 14 2.48 32.54 16.22
N MET A 15 3.10 32.05 15.14
CA MET A 15 2.41 31.45 13.99
C MET A 15 1.70 30.10 14.28
N GLY A 16 1.86 29.55 15.48
CA GLY A 16 1.38 28.20 15.81
C GLY A 16 2.05 27.14 14.95
N ARG A 17 1.31 26.10 14.57
CA ARG A 17 1.76 25.00 13.67
C ARG A 17 1.00 25.03 12.34
N THR A 18 0.86 26.20 11.74
CA THR A 18 0.09 26.38 10.50
C THR A 18 1.01 26.67 9.33
N ASN A 19 0.94 25.84 8.30
CA ASN A 19 1.65 26.01 7.03
C ASN A 19 0.63 25.98 5.88
N THR A 20 0.90 26.76 4.83
CA THR A 20 0.06 26.79 3.62
C THR A 20 0.87 26.27 2.44
N VAL A 21 0.34 25.27 1.73
CA VAL A 21 0.90 24.74 0.48
C VAL A 21 0.10 25.31 -0.68
N LEU A 22 0.75 26.05 -1.57
CA LEU A 22 0.12 26.60 -2.78
C LEU A 22 0.34 25.62 -3.94
N VAL A 23 -0.75 25.03 -4.42
CA VAL A 23 -0.76 24.10 -5.57
C VAL A 23 -1.19 24.86 -6.83
N ARG A 24 -0.56 24.57 -7.96
CA ARG A 24 -0.91 25.12 -9.28
C ARG A 24 -1.03 23.97 -10.27
N GLY A 25 -2.05 24.00 -11.12
CA GLY A 25 -2.35 22.97 -12.10
C GLY A 25 -2.82 23.59 -13.41
N SER A 26 -2.80 22.81 -14.49
CA SER A 26 -3.22 23.26 -15.82
C SER A 26 -4.74 23.37 -15.96
N ASN A 27 -5.50 22.62 -15.15
CA ASN A 27 -6.96 22.66 -15.11
C ASN A 27 -7.45 22.27 -13.70
N GLN A 28 -8.76 22.42 -13.46
CA GLN A 28 -9.38 22.11 -12.17
C GLN A 28 -9.21 20.64 -11.77
N LEU A 29 -9.33 19.70 -12.73
CA LEU A 29 -9.18 18.27 -12.45
C LEU A 29 -7.80 17.91 -11.89
N VAL A 30 -6.73 18.51 -12.43
CA VAL A 30 -5.36 18.32 -11.95
C VAL A 30 -5.18 18.94 -10.56
N LEU A 31 -5.81 20.09 -10.29
CA LEU A 31 -5.78 20.70 -8.97
C LEU A 31 -6.48 19.82 -7.92
N ASP A 32 -7.68 19.32 -8.23
CA ASP A 32 -8.45 18.45 -7.34
C ASP A 32 -7.72 17.11 -7.07
N GLU A 33 -7.01 16.58 -8.08
CA GLU A 33 -6.18 15.38 -7.91
C GLU A 33 -4.92 15.64 -7.08
N ALA A 34 -4.27 16.78 -7.30
CA ALA A 34 -3.09 17.17 -6.53
C ALA A 34 -3.43 17.45 -5.06
N GLU A 35 -4.58 18.05 -4.77
CA GLU A 35 -5.07 18.25 -3.40
C GLU A 35 -5.29 16.91 -2.69
N ARG A 36 -6.01 15.98 -3.33
CA ARG A 36 -6.25 14.63 -2.80
C ARG A 36 -4.94 13.87 -2.56
N SER A 37 -4.04 13.88 -3.54
CA SER A 37 -2.72 13.25 -3.43
C SER A 37 -1.87 13.82 -2.28
N LEU A 38 -1.89 15.15 -2.07
CA LEU A 38 -1.18 15.79 -0.96
C LEU A 38 -1.80 15.41 0.39
N HIS A 39 -3.13 15.37 0.47
CA HIS A 39 -3.84 14.95 1.67
C HIS A 39 -3.45 13.52 2.08
N ASP A 40 -3.49 12.58 1.14
CA ASP A 40 -3.13 11.18 1.38
C ASP A 40 -1.67 11.02 1.80
N ALA A 41 -0.75 11.73 1.15
CA ALA A 41 0.67 11.74 1.52
C ALA A 41 0.88 12.24 2.97
N LEU A 42 0.19 13.31 3.37
CA LEU A 42 0.26 13.83 4.74
C LEU A 42 -0.32 12.84 5.76
N CYS A 43 -1.40 12.13 5.41
CA CYS A 43 -1.96 11.06 6.22
C CYS A 43 -0.95 9.92 6.45
N VAL A 44 -0.23 9.48 5.42
CA VAL A 44 0.82 8.45 5.54
C VAL A 44 1.97 8.95 6.42
N VAL A 45 2.46 10.18 6.21
CA VAL A 45 3.53 10.75 7.03
C VAL A 45 3.10 10.86 8.49
N ARG A 46 1.86 11.27 8.76
CA ARG A 46 1.31 11.31 10.12
C ARG A 46 1.33 9.93 10.78
N CYS A 47 0.96 8.87 10.05
CA CYS A 47 1.03 7.49 10.56
C CYS A 47 2.47 7.12 10.97
N LEU A 48 3.47 7.49 10.16
CA LEU A 48 4.89 7.21 10.45
C LEU A 48 5.44 8.01 11.63
N VAL A 49 5.00 9.26 11.79
CA VAL A 49 5.37 10.09 12.95
C VAL A 49 4.80 9.50 14.23
N ASN A 50 3.58 8.98 14.19
CA ASN A 50 2.93 8.33 15.34
C ASN A 50 3.55 6.96 15.66
N LYS A 51 3.80 6.13 14.65
CA LYS A 51 4.40 4.80 14.79
C LYS A 51 5.47 4.59 13.75
N ARG A 52 6.73 4.47 14.19
CA ARG A 52 7.90 4.28 13.33
C ARG A 52 8.05 2.82 12.90
N PHE A 53 7.15 2.34 12.06
CA PHE A 53 7.18 0.99 11.51
C PHE A 53 6.79 1.00 10.04
N LEU A 54 7.44 0.15 9.25
CA LEU A 54 7.22 -0.01 7.81
C LEU A 54 7.12 -1.50 7.49
N ILE A 55 6.32 -1.82 6.48
CA ILE A 55 6.19 -3.16 5.91
C ILE A 55 6.49 -3.12 4.42
N ALA A 56 6.85 -4.26 3.85
CA ALA A 56 6.93 -4.42 2.41
C ALA A 56 5.55 -4.24 1.75
N GLY A 57 5.55 -3.74 0.51
CA GLY A 57 4.34 -3.60 -0.30
C GLY A 57 4.22 -4.70 -1.36
N GLY A 58 3.42 -4.45 -2.40
CA GLY A 58 3.35 -5.34 -3.57
C GLY A 58 2.74 -6.71 -3.30
N GLY A 59 1.87 -6.85 -2.30
CA GLY A 59 1.25 -8.13 -1.96
C GLY A 59 2.07 -9.02 -1.01
N ALA A 60 3.27 -8.60 -0.61
CA ALA A 60 4.13 -9.33 0.33
C ALA A 60 3.43 -9.63 1.67
N PRO A 61 2.80 -8.64 2.36
CA PRO A 61 2.18 -8.92 3.65
C PRO A 61 0.95 -9.83 3.53
N GLU A 62 0.19 -9.73 2.44
CA GLU A 62 -0.96 -10.59 2.17
C GLU A 62 -0.55 -12.06 1.95
N ILE A 63 0.52 -12.30 1.18
CA ILE A 63 1.06 -13.65 0.96
C ILE A 63 1.62 -14.24 2.26
N GLU A 64 2.38 -13.46 3.03
CA GLU A 64 2.93 -13.95 4.29
C GLU A 64 1.82 -14.26 5.30
N MET A 65 0.79 -13.41 5.38
CA MET A 65 -0.38 -13.67 6.22
C MET A 65 -1.15 -14.91 5.76
N SER A 66 -1.41 -15.07 4.46
CA SER A 66 -2.04 -16.29 3.91
C SER A 66 -1.26 -17.54 4.33
N ARG A 67 0.07 -17.51 4.20
CA ARG A 67 0.94 -18.63 4.57
C ARG A 67 0.86 -18.95 6.06
N GLN A 68 1.01 -17.95 6.93
CA GLN A 68 0.98 -18.14 8.39
C GLN A 68 -0.38 -18.62 8.87
N LEU A 69 -1.47 -18.04 8.36
CA LEU A 69 -2.82 -18.46 8.68
C LEU A 69 -3.12 -19.87 8.15
N GLY A 70 -2.61 -20.22 6.97
CA GLY A 70 -2.70 -21.58 6.42
C GLY A 70 -1.95 -22.61 7.26
N LEU A 71 -0.80 -22.25 7.85
CA LEU A 71 -0.10 -23.11 8.81
C LEU A 71 -0.87 -23.24 10.13
N TRP A 72 -1.40 -22.14 10.64
CA TRP A 72 -2.20 -22.14 11.86
C TRP A 72 -3.49 -22.95 11.71
N ALA A 73 -4.17 -22.83 10.56
CA ALA A 73 -5.37 -23.61 10.25
C ALA A 73 -5.15 -25.12 10.36
N LYS A 74 -3.95 -25.63 10.05
CA LYS A 74 -3.61 -27.06 10.18
C LYS A 74 -3.52 -27.54 11.63
N THR A 75 -3.29 -26.63 12.56
CA THR A 75 -3.21 -26.95 14.01
C THR A 75 -4.59 -26.98 14.66
N LEU A 76 -5.59 -26.35 14.04
CA LEU A 76 -6.96 -26.27 14.52
C LEU A 76 -7.76 -27.51 14.06
N GLN A 77 -8.80 -27.85 14.81
CA GLN A 77 -9.69 -28.97 14.50
C GLN A 77 -11.12 -28.48 14.25
N GLY A 78 -11.87 -29.23 13.45
CA GLY A 78 -13.26 -28.93 13.17
C GLY A 78 -13.46 -27.72 12.25
N MET A 79 -14.54 -26.99 12.47
CA MET A 79 -15.01 -25.91 11.59
C MET A 79 -14.04 -24.72 11.52
N GLU A 80 -13.36 -24.41 12.63
CA GLU A 80 -12.43 -23.28 12.71
C GLU A 80 -11.28 -23.40 11.70
N SER A 81 -10.73 -24.61 11.54
CA SER A 81 -9.69 -24.90 10.54
C SER A 81 -10.12 -24.50 9.13
N TYR A 82 -11.37 -24.83 8.77
CA TYR A 82 -11.93 -24.51 7.45
C TYR A 82 -12.09 -23.00 7.27
N CYS A 83 -12.62 -22.30 8.28
CA CYS A 83 -12.81 -20.86 8.24
C CYS A 83 -11.49 -20.10 8.11
N ILE A 84 -10.48 -20.46 8.91
CA ILE A 84 -9.15 -19.80 8.85
C ILE A 84 -8.47 -20.07 7.50
N ARG A 85 -8.57 -21.28 6.97
CA ARG A 85 -8.03 -21.59 5.64
C ARG A 85 -8.71 -20.77 4.54
N ALA A 86 -10.04 -20.66 4.56
CA ALA A 86 -10.77 -19.86 3.59
C ALA A 86 -10.39 -18.37 3.68
N PHE A 87 -10.18 -17.85 4.89
CA PHE A 87 -9.71 -16.48 5.09
C PHE A 87 -8.27 -16.28 4.57
N ALA A 88 -7.37 -17.25 4.79
CA ALA A 88 -6.03 -17.22 4.25
C ALA A 88 -6.03 -17.15 2.72
N GLU A 89 -6.82 -18.01 2.06
CA GLU A 89 -6.98 -18.00 0.61
C GLU A 89 -7.56 -16.68 0.09
N ALA A 90 -8.50 -16.07 0.84
CA ALA A 90 -9.08 -14.78 0.46
C ALA A 90 -8.07 -13.62 0.45
N LEU A 91 -7.02 -13.65 1.27
CA LEU A 91 -5.97 -12.61 1.27
C LEU A 91 -5.20 -12.58 -0.06
N GLU A 92 -5.14 -13.70 -0.77
CA GLU A 92 -4.40 -13.80 -2.03
C GLU A 92 -5.11 -13.14 -3.21
N VAL A 93 -6.36 -12.70 -3.04
CA VAL A 93 -7.05 -11.92 -4.05
C VAL A 93 -6.29 -10.63 -4.39
N ILE A 94 -5.64 -10.02 -3.40
CA ILE A 94 -4.90 -8.76 -3.57
C ILE A 94 -3.70 -8.94 -4.51
N PRO A 95 -2.73 -9.84 -4.25
CA PRO A 95 -1.63 -10.08 -5.17
C PRO A 95 -2.09 -10.63 -6.54
N TYR A 96 -3.18 -11.39 -6.58
CA TYR A 96 -3.75 -11.86 -7.84
C TYR A 96 -4.24 -10.69 -8.71
N THR A 97 -5.06 -9.80 -8.13
CA THR A 97 -5.57 -8.61 -8.82
C THR A 97 -4.45 -7.63 -9.18
N LEU A 98 -3.41 -7.50 -8.35
CA LEU A 98 -2.23 -6.70 -8.68
C LEU A 98 -1.49 -7.26 -9.90
N ALA A 99 -1.30 -8.58 -9.99
CA ALA A 99 -0.67 -9.22 -11.14
C ALA A 99 -1.52 -9.09 -12.41
N GLU A 100 -2.85 -9.25 -12.29
CA GLU A 100 -3.79 -9.08 -13.41
C GLU A 100 -3.78 -7.65 -13.95
N ASN A 101 -3.87 -6.64 -13.07
CA ASN A 101 -3.79 -5.23 -13.45
C ASN A 101 -2.43 -4.85 -14.05
N ALA A 102 -1.37 -5.58 -13.69
CA ALA A 102 -0.04 -5.43 -14.27
C ALA A 102 0.13 -6.16 -15.63
N GLY A 103 -0.86 -6.91 -16.09
CA GLY A 103 -0.79 -7.72 -17.31
C GLY A 103 0.13 -8.95 -17.18
N LEU A 104 0.44 -9.39 -15.96
CA LEU A 104 1.23 -10.59 -15.68
C LEU A 104 0.33 -11.82 -15.57
N ASN A 105 0.90 -13.02 -15.70
CA ASN A 105 0.17 -14.25 -15.42
C ASN A 105 -0.05 -14.38 -13.90
N PRO A 106 -1.28 -14.20 -13.38
CA PRO A 106 -1.50 -14.11 -11.94
C PRO A 106 -1.22 -15.44 -11.22
N ILE A 107 -1.54 -16.56 -11.87
CA ILE A 107 -1.32 -17.90 -11.31
C ILE A 107 0.18 -18.15 -11.12
N ALA A 108 0.99 -17.83 -12.14
CA ALA A 108 2.44 -18.00 -12.08
C ALA A 108 3.07 -17.11 -11.00
N ILE A 109 2.65 -15.83 -10.93
CA ILE A 109 3.18 -14.86 -9.98
C ILE A 109 2.84 -15.23 -8.53
N VAL A 110 1.57 -15.55 -8.24
CA VAL A 110 1.15 -15.90 -6.87
C VAL A 110 1.81 -17.21 -6.43
N THR A 111 1.99 -18.18 -7.33
CA THR A 111 2.69 -19.43 -7.03
C THR A 111 4.16 -19.19 -6.69
N GLU A 112 4.85 -18.36 -7.46
CA GLU A 112 6.25 -18.01 -7.20
C GLU A 112 6.40 -17.20 -5.91
N LEU A 113 5.50 -16.26 -5.62
CA LEU A 113 5.48 -15.52 -4.34
C LEU A 113 5.33 -16.47 -3.15
N ARG A 114 4.37 -17.40 -3.21
CA ARG A 114 4.16 -18.42 -2.17
C ARG A 114 5.43 -19.23 -1.93
N ASN A 115 6.12 -19.64 -2.99
CA ASN A 115 7.38 -20.41 -2.89
C ASN A 115 8.48 -19.60 -2.22
N ARG A 116 8.68 -18.33 -2.61
CA ARG A 116 9.70 -17.47 -1.99
C ARG A 116 9.43 -17.19 -0.52
N HIS A 117 8.19 -16.90 -0.17
CA HIS A 117 7.78 -16.73 1.23
C HIS A 117 7.94 -18.02 2.04
N ALA A 118 7.67 -19.18 1.44
CA ALA A 118 7.94 -20.48 2.07
C ALA A 118 9.45 -20.72 2.30
N ASN A 119 10.31 -20.17 1.44
CA ASN A 119 11.77 -20.20 1.59
C ASN A 119 12.33 -19.13 2.56
N GLY A 120 11.46 -18.33 3.19
CA GLY A 120 11.84 -17.34 4.21
C GLY A 120 12.02 -15.91 3.69
N GLU A 121 11.75 -15.66 2.40
CA GLU A 121 11.79 -14.31 1.81
C GLU A 121 10.49 -13.53 2.10
N ILE A 122 10.28 -13.14 3.36
CA ILE A 122 9.00 -12.57 3.84
C ILE A 122 8.66 -11.16 3.31
N ASN A 123 9.63 -10.46 2.71
CA ASN A 123 9.49 -9.07 2.26
C ASN A 123 9.37 -8.94 0.74
N THR A 124 9.22 -10.07 0.05
CA THR A 124 9.25 -10.14 -1.41
C THR A 124 7.86 -9.89 -1.99
N GLY A 125 7.75 -8.97 -2.95
CA GLY A 125 6.48 -8.55 -3.51
C GLY A 125 6.50 -8.43 -5.03
N ILE A 126 5.33 -8.11 -5.60
CA ILE A 126 5.15 -7.88 -7.03
C ILE A 126 5.72 -6.52 -7.39
N ASN A 127 6.71 -6.50 -8.29
CA ASN A 127 7.20 -5.28 -8.90
C ASN A 127 6.52 -5.04 -10.25
N VAL A 128 5.45 -4.25 -10.23
CA VAL A 128 4.65 -3.94 -11.43
C VAL A 128 5.48 -3.29 -12.55
N ARG A 129 6.53 -2.54 -12.22
CA ARG A 129 7.39 -1.87 -13.23
C ARG A 129 8.34 -2.82 -13.94
N LYS A 130 8.88 -3.81 -13.21
CA LYS A 130 9.80 -4.81 -13.76
C LYS A 130 9.07 -6.05 -14.26
N GLY A 131 7.79 -6.21 -13.94
CA GLY A 131 7.00 -7.39 -14.27
C GLY A 131 7.48 -8.66 -13.56
N GLN A 132 8.20 -8.52 -12.45
CA GLN A 132 8.84 -9.64 -11.75
C GLN A 132 8.68 -9.50 -10.22
N ILE A 133 9.00 -10.56 -9.51
CA ILE A 133 8.96 -10.62 -8.05
C ILE A 133 10.31 -10.17 -7.48
N THR A 134 10.29 -9.22 -6.54
CA THR A 134 11.48 -8.64 -5.89
C THR A 134 11.27 -8.46 -4.40
#